data_AF-A0A069P8L6-F1
#
_entry.id   AF-A0A069P8L6-F1
#
_cell.length_a   1.000
_cell.length_b   1.000
_cell.length_c   1.000
_cell.angle_alpha   90.00
_cell.angle_beta   90.00
_cell.angle_gamma   90.00
#
_symmetry.space_group_name_H-M   'P 1'
#
loop_
_entity.id
_entity.type
_entity.pdbx_description
1 polymer ?
#
loop_
_entity_poly.entity_id
_entity_poly.type
_entity_poly.pdbx_seq_one_letter_code
_entity_poly.pdbx_strand_id
1 'polypeptide(L)' 'MAEQHKPGQKVETSGIYRVVREGDGGSAFEVTCVEGEHFPPTRSGKGAHYELVHAATHSHKHHELGSAG' A
#
# COMPACT_ATOMS: atom_id res chain seq x y z
N MET A 1 -4.28 15.59 1.77
CA MET A 1 -4.47 14.62 2.87
C MET A 1 -3.95 13.30 2.34
N ALA A 2 -2.96 12.68 2.98
CA ALA A 2 -2.56 11.33 2.59
C ALA A 2 -3.72 10.39 2.91
N GLU A 3 -4.15 9.58 1.95
CA GLU A 3 -5.18 8.58 2.17
C GLU A 3 -4.65 7.54 3.14
N GLN A 4 -5.35 7.37 4.26
CA GLN A 4 -5.02 6.39 5.29
C GLN A 4 -5.86 5.14 5.05
N HIS A 5 -5.24 4.10 4.52
CA HIS A 5 -5.90 2.82 4.28
C HIS A 5 -5.75 1.90 5.50
N LYS A 6 -6.73 1.04 5.72
CA LYS A 6 -6.78 0.12 6.86
C LYS A 6 -6.38 -1.29 6.45
N PRO A 7 -5.78 -2.09 7.35
CA PRO A 7 -5.57 -3.52 7.12
C PRO A 7 -6.87 -4.21 6.69
N GLY A 8 -6.81 -5.06 5.68
CA GLY A 8 -7.96 -5.76 5.11
C GLY A 8 -8.81 -4.96 4.12
N GLN A 9 -8.54 -3.66 3.91
CA GLN A 9 -9.14 -2.95 2.78
C GLN A 9 -8.53 -3.41 1.46
N LYS A 10 -9.30 -3.27 0.38
CA LYS A 10 -8.80 -3.50 -0.97
C LYS A 10 -7.88 -2.34 -1.36
N VAL A 11 -6.74 -2.68 -1.94
CA VAL A 11 -5.77 -1.72 -2.47
C VAL A 11 -6.33 -1.17 -3.77
N GLU A 12 -6.51 0.15 -3.82
CA GLU A 12 -7.05 0.86 -4.99
C GLU A 12 -5.97 1.27 -5.98
N THR A 13 -4.71 1.41 -5.54
CA THR A 13 -3.60 1.82 -6.38
C THR A 13 -2.37 1.00 -6.03
N SER A 14 -1.71 0.42 -7.03
CA SER A 14 -0.45 -0.28 -6.78
C SER A 14 0.62 0.72 -6.37
N GLY A 15 1.54 0.34 -5.50
CA GLY A 15 2.55 1.28 -5.04
C GLY A 15 3.28 0.85 -3.78
N ILE A 16 4.15 1.74 -3.32
CA ILE A 16 4.83 1.64 -2.04
C ILE A 16 3.98 2.37 -1.01
N TYR A 17 3.57 1.62 0.02
CA TYR A 17 2.81 2.10 1.15
C TYR A 17 3.66 2.07 2.41
N ARG A 18 3.63 3.14 3.19
CA ARG A 18 4.21 3.21 4.52
C ARG A 18 3.21 2.71 5.54
N VAL A 19 3.56 1.66 6.26
CA VAL A 19 2.79 1.13 7.38
C VAL A 19 3.15 1.90 8.63
N VAL A 20 2.22 2.69 9.15
CA VAL A 20 2.38 3.41 10.40
C VAL A 20 1.62 2.65 11.48
N ARG A 21 2.30 2.31 12.58
CA ARG A 21 1.71 1.62 13.74
C ARG A 21 1.63 2.57 14.92
N GLU A 22 0.44 2.81 15.44
CA GLU A 22 0.24 3.56 16.68
C GLU A 22 0.71 2.72 17.90
N GLY A 23 1.53 3.30 18.76
CA GLY A 23 1.97 2.69 20.02
C GLY A 23 3.35 2.04 20.02
N ASP A 24 3.96 1.77 18.86
CA ASP A 24 5.29 1.12 18.75
C ASP A 24 6.41 2.13 18.44
N GLY A 25 6.43 3.24 19.18
CA GLY A 25 7.52 4.24 19.12
C GLY A 25 7.74 4.93 17.76
N GLY A 26 6.76 4.87 16.84
CA GLY A 26 6.89 5.46 15.49
C GLY A 26 7.60 4.56 14.48
N SER A 27 7.74 3.25 14.74
CA SER A 27 8.32 2.30 13.80
C SER A 27 7.42 2.08 12.58
N ALA A 28 7.62 2.91 11.56
CA ALA A 28 7.02 2.78 10.25
C ALA A 28 7.96 2.04 9.28
N PHE A 29 7.40 1.24 8.38
CA PHE A 29 8.16 0.57 7.32
C PHE A 29 7.40 0.60 6.01
N GLU A 30 8.13 0.51 4.91
CA GLU A 30 7.56 0.55 3.56
C GLU A 30 7.29 -0.86 3.03
N VAL A 31 6.14 -1.04 2.41
CA VAL A 31 5.71 -2.29 1.77
C VAL A 31 5.18 -2.00 0.37
N THR A 32 5.34 -2.96 -0.53
CA THR A 32 4.69 -2.89 -1.84
C THR A 32 3.28 -3.47 -1.71
N CYS A 33 2.28 -2.74 -2.19
CA CYS A 33 0.90 -3.22 -2.32
C CYS A 33 0.46 -3.15 -3.79
N VAL A 34 -0.39 -4.08 -4.19
CA VAL A 34 -0.85 -4.24 -5.57
C VAL A 34 -2.35 -3.96 -5.64
N GLU A 35 -2.77 -3.10 -6.57
CA GLU A 35 -4.16 -2.84 -6.91
C GLU A 35 -4.92 -4.15 -7.08
N GLY A 36 -6.03 -4.28 -6.36
CA GLY A 36 -6.86 -5.48 -6.39
C GLY A 36 -6.62 -6.44 -5.21
N GLU A 37 -5.42 -6.44 -4.62
CA GLU A 37 -5.13 -7.21 -3.41
C GLU A 37 -5.67 -6.52 -2.15
N HIS A 38 -5.57 -7.19 -1.00
CA HIS A 38 -5.94 -6.62 0.29
C HIS A 38 -4.69 -6.16 1.05
N PHE A 39 -4.78 -5.03 1.75
CA PHE A 39 -3.74 -4.62 2.68
C PHE A 39 -3.52 -5.72 3.73
N PRO A 40 -2.26 -6.13 3.96
CA PRO A 40 -1.97 -7.25 4.84
C PRO A 40 -2.48 -7.00 6.27
N PRO A 41 -2.98 -8.01 6.98
CA PRO A 41 -3.42 -7.84 8.36
C PRO A 41 -2.22 -7.56 9.25
N THR A 42 -2.25 -6.46 10.01
CA THR A 42 -1.21 -6.18 11.02
C THR A 42 -1.46 -6.99 12.28
N ARG A 43 -0.50 -7.83 12.68
CA ARG A 43 -0.58 -8.66 13.92
C ARG A 43 -0.85 -7.84 15.19
N SER A 44 -0.39 -6.59 15.25
CA SER A 44 -0.60 -5.67 16.37
C SER A 44 -1.84 -4.81 16.09
N GLY A 45 -3.01 -5.36 16.40
CA GLY A 45 -4.32 -4.92 15.91
C GLY A 45 -4.95 -3.68 16.55
N LYS A 46 -4.23 -2.58 16.84
CA LYS A 46 -4.87 -1.30 17.19
C LYS A 46 -4.10 -0.12 16.57
N GLY A 47 -4.71 0.55 15.59
CA GLY A 47 -4.23 1.83 15.06
C GLY A 47 -3.25 1.77 13.89
N ALA A 48 -2.97 0.60 13.30
CA ALA A 48 -2.12 0.54 12.12
C ALA A 48 -2.86 1.06 10.88
N HIS A 49 -2.20 1.91 10.10
CA HIS A 49 -2.70 2.41 8.82
C HIS A 49 -1.60 2.41 7.76
N TYR A 50 -2.02 2.44 6.51
CA TYR A 50 -1.17 2.44 5.33
C TYR A 50 -1.30 3.79 4.65
N GLU A 51 -0.17 4.46 4.40
CA GLU A 51 -0.11 5.71 3.66
C GLU A 51 0.58 5.46 2.33
N LEU A 52 -0.03 5.87 1.21
CA LEU A 52 0.62 5.78 -0.09
C LEU A 52 1.80 6.75 -0.16
N VAL A 53 3.01 6.22 -0.32
CA VAL A 53 4.24 7.01 -0.49
C VAL A 53 4.55 7.19 -1.97
N HIS A 54 4.44 6.11 -2.75
CA HIS A 54 4.74 6.14 -4.18
C HIS A 54 3.74 5.30 -4.96
N ALA A 55 2.95 5.95 -5.82
CA ALA A 55 2.04 5.27 -6.73
C ALA A 55 2.84 4.60 -7.86
N ALA A 56 2.58 3.33 -8.10
CA ALA A 56 3.11 2.55 -9.21
C ALA A 56 1.98 2.21 -10.19
N THR A 57 2.29 2.27 -11.49
CA THR A 57 1.38 1.79 -12.52
C THR A 57 1.76 0.37 -12.88
N HIS A 58 0.79 -0.53 -13.01
CA HIS A 58 1.07 -1.86 -13.55
C HIS A 58 1.72 -1.75 -14.93
N SER A 59 2.82 -2.46 -15.14
CA SER A 59 3.56 -2.44 -16.41
C SER A 59 2.65 -2.71 -17.61
N HIS A 60 1.74 -3.70 -17.52
CA HIS A 60 0.79 -4.04 -18.56
C HIS A 60 -0.30 -2.98 -18.85
N LYS A 61 -0.47 -2.00 -17.95
CA LYS A 61 -1.36 -0.83 -18.16
C LYS A 61 -0.57 0.42 -18.55
N HIS A 62 0.76 0.39 -18.48
CA HIS A 62 1.59 1.54 -18.75
C HIS A 62 1.71 1.74 -20.27
N HIS A 63 1.21 2.86 -20.76
CA HIS A 63 1.09 3.15 -22.19
C HIS A 63 2.43 3.04 -22.96
N GLU A 64 3.55 3.39 -22.32
CA GLU A 64 4.88 3.29 -22.93
C GLU A 64 5.53 1.90 -22.76
N LEU A 65 5.08 1.10 -21.80
CA LEU A 65 5.55 -0.26 -21.57
C LEU A 65 4.48 -1.19 -22.14
N GLY A 66 4.33 -1.18 -23.46
CA GLY A 66 3.39 -2.06 -24.14
C GLY A 66 3.55 -3.49 -23.63
N SER A 67 2.43 -4.12 -23.25
CA SER A 67 2.37 -5.53 -22.92
C SER A 67 3.10 -6.31 -24.00
N ALA A 68 4.31 -6.79 -23.70
CA ALA A 68 5.00 -7.70 -24.59
C ALA A 68 4.06 -8.89 -24.77
N GLY A 69 3.69 -9.12 -26.04
CA GLY A 69 2.58 -9.98 -26.47
C GLY A 69 2.57 -11.39 -25.92
#